data_AF-A0A5N4AM34-F1
#
_entry.id   AF-A0A5N4AM34-F1
#
_cell.length_a   1.000
_cell.length_b   1.000
_cell.length_c   1.000
_cell.angle_alpha   90.00
_cell.angle_beta   90.00
_cell.angle_gamma   90.00
#
_symmetry.space_group_name_H-M   'P 1'
#
loop_
_entity.id
_entity.type
_entity.pdbx_description
1 polymer ?
#
loop_
_entity_poly.entity_id
_entity_poly.type
_entity_poly.pdbx_seq_one_letter_code
_entity_poly.pdbx_strand_id
1 'polypeptide(L)'
;MNLSMLLFAFLAILISDCHAESPNIVKVRLESCPGCQLNSLPEIKTFIYEDMPRYPDAETKFIHGAPSELVFLTEDDEEVERINIQKYTRIECNQLLEERGFVRTKKIVKAVVRSCPGCSLSRLPEVKDFIYMDLKNYHNVKTEFISGAPPELIFIDEDGDEAEVINLEPLTREECNDLLVDRDIPIKMYDESDEELWEQSRTEL
;
A
#
# COMPACT_ATOMS: atom_id res chain seq x y z
N MET A 1 -36.55 -58.67 2.75
CA MET A 1 -35.55 -57.58 2.69
C MET A 1 -34.19 -58.19 2.96
N ASN A 2 -33.30 -58.16 1.96
CA ASN A 2 -32.02 -58.89 2.01
C ASN A 2 -31.03 -58.19 2.96
N LEU A 3 -30.38 -58.96 3.83
CA LEU A 3 -29.37 -58.49 4.80
C LEU A 3 -28.23 -57.70 4.13
N SER A 4 -27.90 -58.05 2.88
CA SER A 4 -26.96 -57.32 2.01
C SER A 4 -27.40 -55.88 1.70
N MET A 5 -28.71 -55.63 1.56
CA MET A 5 -29.27 -54.30 1.29
C MET A 5 -29.20 -53.40 2.54
N LEU A 6 -29.29 -53.98 3.73
CA LEU A 6 -29.13 -53.27 5.01
C LEU A 6 -27.66 -52.88 5.28
N LEU A 7 -26.70 -53.71 4.83
CA LEU A 7 -25.27 -53.44 5.01
C LEU A 7 -24.77 -52.29 4.13
N PHE A 8 -25.27 -52.19 2.88
CA PHE A 8 -24.97 -51.07 1.98
C PHE A 8 -25.60 -49.75 2.45
N ALA A 9 -26.79 -49.80 3.06
CA ALA A 9 -27.42 -48.62 3.62
C ALA A 9 -26.65 -48.07 4.85
N PHE A 10 -26.06 -48.94 5.67
CA PHE A 10 -25.23 -48.51 6.81
C PHE A 10 -23.87 -47.94 6.40
N LEU A 11 -23.26 -48.44 5.32
CA LEU A 11 -21.99 -47.92 4.81
C LEU A 11 -22.14 -46.52 4.20
N ALA A 12 -23.30 -46.20 3.61
CA ALA A 12 -23.57 -44.88 3.04
C ALA A 12 -23.81 -43.79 4.10
N ILE A 13 -24.22 -44.15 5.32
CA ILE A 13 -24.49 -43.19 6.42
C ILE A 13 -23.20 -42.74 7.11
N LEU A 14 -22.11 -43.51 7.01
CA LEU A 14 -20.81 -43.16 7.60
C LEU A 14 -19.98 -42.19 6.74
N ILE A 15 -20.45 -41.84 5.54
CA ILE A 15 -19.83 -40.83 4.66
C ILE A 15 -20.58 -39.49 4.82
N SER A 16 -21.02 -39.17 6.04
CA SER A 16 -21.44 -37.81 6.36
C SER A 16 -20.19 -36.94 6.26
N ASP A 17 -20.06 -36.24 5.13
CA ASP A 17 -19.07 -35.22 4.91
C ASP A 17 -19.07 -34.26 6.10
N CYS A 18 -18.08 -34.39 6.98
CA CYS A 18 -17.64 -33.29 7.80
C CYS A 18 -17.01 -32.26 6.85
N HIS A 19 -17.86 -31.44 6.22
CA HIS A 19 -17.41 -30.17 5.70
C HIS A 19 -17.00 -29.34 6.92
N ALA A 20 -15.76 -29.52 7.35
CA ALA A 20 -15.12 -28.55 8.24
C ALA A 20 -15.09 -27.26 7.43
N GLU A 21 -16.04 -26.36 7.69
CA GLU A 21 -15.94 -24.99 7.23
C GLU A 21 -14.58 -24.49 7.69
N SER A 22 -13.71 -24.18 6.73
CA SER A 22 -12.43 -23.56 7.05
C SER A 22 -12.74 -22.28 7.82
N PRO A 23 -12.19 -22.11 9.04
CA PRO A 23 -12.45 -20.92 9.84
C PRO A 23 -12.17 -19.66 9.01
N ASN A 24 -13.09 -18.70 9.10
CA ASN A 24 -13.02 -17.47 8.32
C ASN A 24 -11.88 -16.57 8.86
N ILE A 25 -10.75 -16.57 8.17
CA ILE A 25 -9.59 -15.72 8.48
C ILE A 25 -9.88 -14.32 7.95
N VAL A 26 -9.88 -13.33 8.85
CA VAL A 26 -10.15 -11.93 8.48
C VAL A 26 -9.07 -10.96 8.95
N LYS A 27 -8.24 -11.36 9.91
CA LYS A 27 -7.17 -10.54 10.48
C LYS A 27 -5.87 -11.33 10.51
N VAL A 28 -4.75 -10.63 10.42
CA VAL A 28 -3.43 -11.23 10.66
C VAL A 28 -2.65 -10.38 11.65
N ARG A 29 -2.05 -11.02 12.65
CA ARG A 29 -1.15 -10.36 13.59
C ARG A 29 0.25 -10.93 13.44
N LEU A 30 1.19 -10.08 13.10
CA LEU A 30 2.61 -10.40 13.17
C LEU A 30 3.09 -10.20 14.61
N GLU A 31 3.67 -11.23 15.20
CA GLU A 31 4.36 -11.15 16.49
C GLU A 31 5.86 -11.28 16.26
N SER A 32 6.67 -10.35 16.76
CA SER A 32 8.13 -10.42 16.60
C SER A 32 8.88 -9.66 17.70
N CYS A 33 10.11 -10.06 18.02
CA CYS A 33 10.99 -9.27 18.85
C CYS A 33 11.53 -8.05 18.08
N PRO A 34 11.38 -6.81 18.59
CA PRO A 34 11.87 -5.61 17.88
C PRO A 34 13.41 -5.56 17.76
N GLY A 35 14.12 -6.39 18.53
CA GLY A 35 15.58 -6.41 18.64
C GLY A 35 16.25 -7.64 18.00
N CYS A 36 17.14 -8.28 18.77
CA CYS A 36 18.26 -9.15 18.37
C CYS A 36 18.09 -10.11 17.18
N GLN A 37 16.89 -10.63 16.90
CA GLN A 37 16.66 -11.59 15.80
C GLN A 37 16.49 -10.91 14.43
N LEU A 38 15.94 -9.69 14.38
CA LEU A 38 15.65 -9.01 13.10
C LEU A 38 16.90 -8.48 12.40
N ASN A 39 17.97 -8.19 13.14
CA ASN A 39 19.21 -7.70 12.54
C ASN A 39 19.93 -8.77 11.71
N SER A 40 19.71 -10.06 12.00
CA SER A 40 20.23 -11.18 11.19
C SER A 40 19.29 -11.61 10.05
N LEU A 41 18.08 -11.07 9.99
CA LEU A 41 17.04 -11.47 9.03
C LEU A 41 16.57 -10.24 8.23
N PRO A 42 17.39 -9.71 7.30
CA PRO A 42 17.11 -8.47 6.60
C PRO A 42 15.81 -8.54 5.79
N GLU A 43 15.53 -9.66 5.12
CA GLU A 43 14.30 -9.80 4.34
C GLU A 43 13.05 -9.75 5.20
N ILE A 44 13.06 -10.45 6.34
CA ILE A 44 11.96 -10.40 7.31
C ILE A 44 11.84 -9.00 7.89
N LYS A 45 12.96 -8.37 8.26
CA LYS A 45 12.94 -6.98 8.75
C LYS A 45 12.26 -6.05 7.74
N THR A 46 12.63 -6.14 6.47
CA THR A 46 12.01 -5.34 5.41
C THR A 46 10.52 -5.66 5.26
N PHE A 47 10.13 -6.94 5.26
CA PHE A 47 8.71 -7.33 5.24
C PHE A 47 7.90 -6.70 6.39
N ILE A 48 8.43 -6.76 7.61
CA ILE A 48 7.77 -6.23 8.82
C ILE A 48 7.60 -4.71 8.77
N TYR A 49 8.61 -3.98 8.29
CA TYR A 49 8.59 -2.51 8.35
C TYR A 49 8.04 -1.85 7.07
N GLU A 50 8.16 -2.49 5.92
CA GLU A 50 7.72 -1.92 4.63
C GLU A 50 6.43 -2.54 4.09
N ASP A 51 6.23 -3.85 4.25
CA ASP A 51 5.09 -4.55 3.63
C ASP A 51 3.89 -4.70 4.58
N MET A 52 4.13 -5.12 5.83
CA MET A 52 3.04 -5.32 6.81
C MET A 52 2.12 -4.10 6.97
N PRO A 53 2.63 -2.85 7.06
CA PRO A 53 1.76 -1.66 7.16
C PRO A 53 0.85 -1.45 5.94
N ARG A 54 1.13 -2.12 4.82
CA ARG A 54 0.34 -2.03 3.58
C ARG A 54 -0.86 -2.97 3.58
N TYR A 55 -0.97 -3.88 4.54
CA TYR A 55 -2.14 -4.74 4.69
C TYR A 55 -3.09 -4.11 5.71
N PRO A 56 -4.29 -3.62 5.31
CA PRO A 56 -5.20 -2.91 6.21
C PRO A 56 -5.65 -3.73 7.42
N ASP A 57 -5.83 -5.04 7.22
CA ASP A 57 -6.28 -5.99 8.25
C ASP A 57 -5.11 -6.70 8.96
N ALA A 58 -3.91 -6.11 8.87
CA ALA A 58 -2.71 -6.63 9.50
C ALA A 58 -2.23 -5.77 10.66
N GLU A 59 -1.91 -6.40 11.79
CA GLU A 59 -1.34 -5.76 12.98
C GLU A 59 0.09 -6.24 13.20
N THR A 60 1.01 -5.36 13.57
CA THR A 60 2.35 -5.74 14.05
C THR A 60 2.47 -5.52 15.55
N LYS A 61 2.77 -6.60 16.28
CA LYS A 61 2.97 -6.59 17.73
C LYS A 61 4.40 -6.97 18.09
N PHE A 62 5.12 -6.02 18.67
CA PHE A 62 6.49 -6.25 19.13
C PHE A 62 6.51 -6.84 20.55
N ILE A 63 7.02 -8.07 20.68
CA ILE A 63 7.07 -8.81 21.95
C ILE A 63 8.53 -9.22 22.23
N HIS A 64 9.08 -8.78 23.35
CA HIS A 64 10.48 -9.07 23.70
C HIS A 64 10.77 -10.58 23.74
N GLY A 65 11.74 -11.01 22.94
CA GLY A 65 12.19 -12.41 22.87
C GLY A 65 11.28 -13.33 22.06
N ALA A 66 10.15 -12.85 21.53
CA ALA A 66 9.28 -13.65 20.69
C ALA A 66 9.92 -13.96 19.33
N PRO A 67 9.70 -15.17 18.78
CA PRO A 67 10.01 -15.46 17.38
C PRO A 67 9.19 -14.57 16.44
N SER A 68 9.64 -14.43 15.18
CA SER A 68 8.83 -13.78 14.14
C SER A 68 7.80 -14.75 13.61
N GLU A 69 6.52 -14.48 13.86
CA GLU A 69 5.40 -15.35 13.51
C GLU A 69 4.20 -14.56 12.97
N LEU A 70 3.55 -15.08 11.93
CA LEU A 70 2.24 -14.63 11.47
C LEU A 70 1.16 -15.43 12.18
N VAL A 71 0.20 -14.74 12.79
CA VAL A 71 -0.92 -15.32 13.52
C VAL A 71 -2.21 -14.92 12.79
N PHE A 72 -2.87 -15.87 12.15
CA PHE A 72 -4.12 -15.65 11.44
C PHE A 72 -5.29 -15.79 12.41
N LEU A 73 -6.18 -14.82 12.37
CA LEU A 73 -7.24 -14.64 13.34
C LEU A 73 -8.61 -14.58 12.68
N THR A 74 -9.63 -15.06 13.39
CA THR A 74 -11.04 -14.83 13.07
C THR A 74 -11.48 -13.40 13.42
N GLU A 75 -12.74 -13.07 13.14
CA GLU A 75 -13.31 -11.75 13.49
C GLU A 75 -13.30 -11.50 15.00
N ASP A 76 -13.50 -12.56 15.78
CA ASP A 76 -13.49 -12.57 17.26
C ASP A 76 -12.07 -12.66 17.86
N ASP A 77 -11.02 -12.45 17.05
CA ASP A 77 -9.61 -12.53 17.43
C ASP A 77 -9.16 -13.93 17.93
N GLU A 78 -9.85 -15.00 17.50
CA GLU A 78 -9.44 -16.38 17.78
C GLU A 78 -8.33 -16.84 16.83
N GLU A 79 -7.28 -17.47 17.36
CA GLU A 79 -6.16 -17.99 16.56
C GLU A 79 -6.57 -19.21 15.74
N VAL A 80 -6.50 -19.05 14.42
CA VAL A 80 -6.76 -20.10 13.43
C VAL A 80 -5.48 -20.84 13.08
N GLU A 81 -4.42 -20.09 12.82
CA GLU A 81 -3.15 -20.61 12.32
C GLU A 81 -2.00 -19.71 12.77
N ARG A 82 -0.84 -20.32 13.06
CA ARG A 82 0.40 -19.62 13.39
C ARG A 82 1.56 -20.17 12.59
N ILE A 83 2.27 -19.29 11.90
CA ILE A 83 3.39 -19.64 11.02
C ILE A 83 4.65 -18.92 11.46
N ASN A 84 5.72 -19.67 11.72
CA ASN A 84 7.04 -19.10 11.95
C ASN A 84 7.68 -18.68 10.62
N ILE A 85 7.91 -17.38 10.46
CA ILE A 85 8.37 -16.82 9.18
C ILE A 85 9.89 -16.71 9.07
N GLN A 86 10.68 -17.14 10.07
CA GLN A 86 12.14 -16.93 10.06
C GLN A 86 12.88 -17.60 8.89
N LYS A 87 12.27 -18.60 8.26
CA LYS A 87 12.84 -19.33 7.12
C LYS A 87 12.34 -18.82 5.77
N TYR A 88 11.38 -17.91 5.77
CA TYR A 88 10.73 -17.42 4.58
C TYR A 88 11.45 -16.16 4.09
N THR A 89 11.38 -15.93 2.79
CA THR A 89 11.81 -14.70 2.14
C THR A 89 10.73 -13.62 2.26
N ARG A 90 11.08 -12.36 1.96
CA ARG A 90 10.10 -11.25 1.87
C ARG A 90 8.96 -11.59 0.91
N ILE A 91 9.29 -12.18 -0.24
CA ILE A 91 8.32 -12.54 -1.28
C ILE A 91 7.38 -13.64 -0.77
N GLU A 92 7.93 -14.70 -0.18
CA GLU A 92 7.12 -15.79 0.34
C GLU A 92 6.22 -15.33 1.51
N CYS A 93 6.67 -14.38 2.34
CA CYS A 93 5.83 -13.81 3.40
C CYS A 93 4.62 -13.05 2.83
N ASN A 94 4.83 -12.21 1.80
CA ASN A 94 3.71 -11.54 1.11
C ASN A 94 2.77 -12.57 0.47
N GLN A 95 3.32 -13.61 -0.16
CA GLN A 95 2.55 -14.68 -0.77
C GLN A 95 1.68 -15.44 0.25
N LEU A 96 2.20 -15.72 1.46
CA LEU A 96 1.42 -16.36 2.53
C LEU A 96 0.17 -15.55 2.91
N LEU A 97 0.28 -14.21 2.91
CA LEU A 97 -0.84 -13.31 3.18
C LEU A 97 -1.83 -13.30 2.00
N GLU A 98 -1.32 -13.16 0.77
CA GLU A 98 -2.15 -13.14 -0.44
C GLU A 98 -2.93 -14.46 -0.64
N GLU A 99 -2.30 -15.61 -0.37
CA GLU A 99 -2.95 -16.94 -0.40
C GLU A 99 -4.09 -17.08 0.62
N ARG A 100 -4.08 -16.26 1.68
CA ARG A 100 -5.14 -16.19 2.69
C ARG A 100 -6.14 -15.06 2.45
N GLY A 101 -6.05 -14.39 1.29
CA GLY A 101 -7.00 -13.37 0.87
C GLY A 101 -6.68 -11.95 1.35
N PHE A 102 -5.53 -11.72 1.97
CA PHE A 102 -5.12 -10.37 2.34
C PHE A 102 -4.62 -9.61 1.11
N VAL A 103 -5.12 -8.39 0.92
CA VAL A 103 -4.73 -7.51 -0.18
C VAL A 103 -3.90 -6.37 0.37
N ARG A 104 -2.69 -6.20 -0.17
CA ARG A 104 -1.84 -5.04 0.15
C ARG A 104 -2.25 -3.82 -0.66
N THR A 105 -2.24 -2.66 -0.02
CA THR A 105 -2.31 -1.37 -0.70
C THR A 105 -1.04 -1.18 -1.53
N LYS A 106 -1.20 -0.63 -2.73
CA LYS A 106 -0.07 -0.36 -3.62
C LYS A 106 0.65 0.91 -3.18
N LYS A 107 1.99 0.89 -3.25
CA LYS A 107 2.79 2.08 -2.93
C LYS A 107 2.72 3.06 -4.09
N ILE A 108 2.33 4.30 -3.82
CA ILE A 108 2.42 5.38 -4.78
C ILE A 108 3.88 5.83 -4.91
N VAL A 109 4.37 5.93 -6.15
CA VAL A 109 5.77 6.31 -6.42
C VAL A 109 5.89 7.59 -7.24
N LYS A 110 4.81 7.98 -7.93
CA LYS A 110 4.80 9.11 -8.85
C LYS A 110 3.39 9.70 -8.93
N ALA A 111 3.30 11.00 -9.22
CA ALA A 111 2.05 11.65 -9.56
C ALA A 111 2.12 12.37 -10.91
N VAL A 112 1.00 12.48 -11.59
CA VAL A 112 0.85 13.21 -12.86
C VAL A 112 -0.37 14.10 -12.78
N VAL A 113 -0.21 15.40 -13.03
CA VAL A 113 -1.33 16.31 -13.20
C VAL A 113 -1.63 16.47 -14.68
N ARG A 114 -2.83 16.07 -15.12
CA ARG A 114 -3.33 16.33 -16.47
C ARG A 114 -4.25 17.55 -16.41
N SER A 115 -4.07 18.53 -17.30
CA SER A 115 -4.93 19.71 -17.32
C SER A 115 -4.88 20.46 -18.64
N CYS A 116 -5.92 21.21 -18.97
CA CYS A 116 -5.89 22.18 -20.05
C CYS A 116 -5.37 23.55 -19.56
N PRO A 117 -4.24 24.07 -20.10
CA PRO A 117 -3.60 25.29 -19.58
C PRO A 117 -4.42 26.57 -19.78
N GLY A 118 -5.26 26.60 -20.83
CA GLY A 118 -5.98 27.81 -21.26
C GLY A 118 -7.50 27.81 -21.05
N CYS A 119 -8.10 26.67 -20.69
CA CYS A 119 -9.56 26.55 -20.51
C CYS A 119 -9.92 26.58 -19.03
N SER A 120 -9.80 25.43 -18.34
CA SER A 120 -10.31 25.24 -16.98
C SER A 120 -9.55 26.06 -15.93
N LEU A 121 -8.22 26.16 -16.05
CA LEU A 121 -7.38 26.84 -15.05
C LEU A 121 -7.64 28.35 -14.94
N SER A 122 -8.22 28.98 -15.97
CA SER A 122 -8.57 30.40 -15.91
C SER A 122 -9.65 30.72 -14.86
N ARG A 123 -10.49 29.73 -14.53
CA ARG A 123 -11.61 29.86 -13.58
C ARG A 123 -11.30 29.22 -12.23
N LEU A 124 -10.15 28.54 -12.10
CA LEU A 124 -9.74 27.78 -10.93
C LEU A 124 -8.39 28.30 -10.42
N PRO A 125 -8.36 29.50 -9.81
CA PRO A 125 -7.10 30.14 -9.40
C PRO A 125 -6.31 29.28 -8.40
N GLU A 126 -6.99 28.62 -7.47
CA GLU A 126 -6.38 27.71 -6.49
C GLU A 126 -5.63 26.55 -7.15
N VAL A 127 -6.31 25.81 -8.02
CA VAL A 127 -5.74 24.69 -8.78
C VAL A 127 -4.64 25.17 -9.73
N LYS A 128 -4.82 26.34 -10.33
CA LYS A 128 -3.81 26.96 -11.20
C LYS A 128 -2.53 27.25 -10.43
N ASP A 129 -2.64 27.87 -9.27
CA ASP A 129 -1.49 28.21 -8.44
C ASP A 129 -0.77 26.95 -7.93
N PHE A 130 -1.53 25.94 -7.50
CA PHE A 130 -0.97 24.61 -7.19
C PHE A 130 -0.14 24.06 -8.36
N ILE A 131 -0.70 24.01 -9.57
CA ILE A 131 -0.04 23.44 -10.75
C ILE A 131 1.23 24.19 -11.14
N TYR A 132 1.19 25.52 -11.16
CA TYR A 132 2.30 26.33 -11.68
C TYR A 132 3.34 26.72 -10.62
N MET A 133 2.93 26.82 -9.36
CA MET A 133 3.80 27.29 -8.28
C MET A 133 4.29 26.17 -7.37
N ASP A 134 3.45 25.17 -7.07
CA ASP A 134 3.77 24.21 -6.02
C ASP A 134 4.34 22.90 -6.55
N LEU A 135 3.83 22.38 -7.67
CA LEU A 135 4.28 21.08 -8.21
C LEU A 135 5.79 21.01 -8.45
N LYS A 136 6.43 22.13 -8.78
CA LYS A 136 7.89 22.21 -8.95
C LYS A 136 8.66 21.83 -7.68
N ASN A 137 8.04 21.98 -6.50
CA ASN A 137 8.61 21.66 -5.20
C ASN A 137 8.49 20.17 -4.85
N TYR A 138 7.85 19.33 -5.67
CA TYR A 138 7.71 17.91 -5.40
C TYR A 138 8.59 17.06 -6.33
N HIS A 139 9.19 16.01 -5.78
CA HIS A 139 9.84 14.95 -6.54
C HIS A 139 8.79 14.05 -7.19
N ASN A 140 9.14 13.44 -8.32
CA ASN A 140 8.29 12.47 -9.01
C ASN A 140 6.88 12.96 -9.35
N VAL A 141 6.70 14.28 -9.52
CA VAL A 141 5.47 14.85 -10.06
C VAL A 141 5.73 15.42 -11.45
N LYS A 142 4.82 15.16 -12.39
CA LYS A 142 4.86 15.71 -13.75
C LYS A 142 3.54 16.39 -14.07
N THR A 143 3.59 17.40 -14.93
CA THR A 143 2.40 18.05 -15.47
C THR A 143 2.29 17.77 -16.96
N GLU A 144 1.12 17.32 -17.40
CA GLU A 144 0.77 17.03 -18.79
C GLU A 144 -0.34 17.97 -19.22
N PHE A 145 -0.03 18.85 -20.17
CA PHE A 145 -1.00 19.80 -20.69
C PHE A 145 -1.74 19.21 -21.90
N ILE A 146 -3.02 18.87 -21.69
CA ILE A 146 -3.86 18.22 -22.69
C ILE A 146 -5.01 19.17 -23.03
N SER A 147 -5.18 19.46 -24.33
CA SER A 147 -6.24 20.36 -24.80
C SER A 147 -7.63 19.82 -24.42
N GLY A 148 -8.39 20.63 -23.69
CA GLY A 148 -9.76 20.29 -23.26
C GLY A 148 -9.86 19.29 -22.10
N ALA A 149 -8.75 18.81 -21.54
CA ALA A 149 -8.79 17.92 -20.39
C ALA A 149 -9.17 18.68 -19.10
N PRO A 150 -9.98 18.08 -18.21
CA PRO A 150 -10.19 18.59 -16.86
C PRO A 150 -8.88 18.53 -16.06
N PRO A 151 -8.74 19.35 -15.00
CA PRO A 151 -7.60 19.24 -14.09
C PRO A 151 -7.75 18.01 -13.19
N GLU A 152 -6.92 17.01 -13.41
CA GLU A 152 -6.90 15.75 -12.68
C GLU A 152 -5.51 15.48 -12.12
N LEU A 153 -5.43 14.99 -10.89
CA LEU A 153 -4.21 14.46 -10.27
C LEU A 153 -4.29 12.93 -10.27
N ILE A 154 -3.29 12.30 -10.86
CA ILE A 154 -3.22 10.87 -11.06
C ILE A 154 -2.04 10.34 -10.28
N PHE A 155 -2.28 9.42 -9.36
CA PHE A 155 -1.25 8.71 -8.63
C PHE A 155 -0.90 7.41 -9.35
N ILE A 156 0.39 7.19 -9.55
CA ILE A 156 0.95 6.03 -10.22
C ILE A 156 1.65 5.17 -9.18
N ASP A 157 1.32 3.89 -9.16
CA ASP A 157 1.91 2.92 -8.25
C ASP A 157 3.29 2.41 -8.70
N GLU A 158 3.89 1.57 -7.87
CA GLU A 158 5.18 0.92 -8.14
C GLU A 158 5.20 0.00 -9.36
N ASP A 159 4.05 -0.51 -9.82
CA ASP A 159 3.92 -1.32 -11.04
C ASP A 159 3.83 -0.43 -12.30
N GLY A 160 3.56 0.87 -12.11
CA GLY A 160 3.37 1.84 -13.18
C GLY A 160 1.91 2.03 -13.60
N ASP A 161 0.96 1.45 -12.86
CA ASP A 161 -0.47 1.57 -13.12
C ASP A 161 -1.05 2.85 -12.48
N GLU A 162 -2.16 3.36 -13.04
CA GLU A 162 -2.93 4.47 -12.45
C GLU A 162 -3.73 3.95 -11.25
N ALA A 163 -3.23 4.16 -10.04
CA ALA A 163 -3.83 3.66 -8.81
C ALA A 163 -5.01 4.50 -8.32
N GLU A 164 -4.95 5.81 -8.51
CA GLU A 164 -5.98 6.76 -8.08
C GLU A 164 -6.02 7.97 -9.01
N VAL A 165 -7.22 8.42 -9.38
CA VAL A 165 -7.45 9.62 -10.21
C VAL A 165 -8.40 10.53 -9.45
N ILE A 166 -7.94 11.75 -9.17
CA ILE A 166 -8.67 12.74 -8.37
C ILE A 166 -8.99 13.96 -9.23
N ASN A 167 -10.25 14.37 -9.23
CA ASN A 167 -10.67 15.63 -9.83
C ASN A 167 -10.22 16.79 -8.94
N LEU A 168 -9.44 17.72 -9.49
CA LEU A 168 -8.92 18.88 -8.76
C LEU A 168 -9.88 20.07 -8.76
N GLU A 169 -10.87 20.12 -9.66
CA GLU A 169 -11.78 21.27 -9.76
C GLU A 169 -12.45 21.70 -8.44
N PRO A 170 -12.92 20.78 -7.56
CA PRO A 170 -13.55 21.18 -6.32
C PRO A 170 -12.56 21.52 -5.20
N LEU A 171 -11.26 21.31 -5.40
CA LEU A 171 -10.25 21.38 -4.35
C LEU A 171 -9.58 22.75 -4.29
N THR A 172 -9.23 23.16 -3.08
CA THR A 172 -8.36 24.29 -2.80
C THR A 172 -6.90 23.94 -3.05
N ARG A 173 -6.03 24.96 -3.10
CA ARG A 173 -4.58 24.76 -3.26
C ARG A 173 -3.98 23.95 -2.11
N GLU A 174 -4.45 24.18 -0.89
CA GLU A 174 -4.00 23.45 0.31
C GLU A 174 -4.36 21.97 0.20
N GLU A 175 -5.65 21.66 -0.07
CA GLU A 175 -6.11 20.27 -0.24
C GLU A 175 -5.35 19.54 -1.36
N CYS A 176 -5.00 20.23 -2.44
CA CYS A 176 -4.18 19.65 -3.51
C CYS A 176 -2.76 19.27 -3.04
N ASN A 177 -2.14 20.09 -2.20
CA ASN A 177 -0.82 19.81 -1.64
C ASN A 177 -0.90 18.68 -0.59
N ASP A 178 -1.95 18.69 0.24
CA ASP A 178 -2.20 17.63 1.23
C ASP A 178 -2.32 16.26 0.55
N LEU A 179 -3.00 16.18 -0.60
CA LEU A 179 -3.05 14.94 -1.40
C LEU A 179 -1.67 14.39 -1.78
N LEU A 180 -0.69 15.25 -2.10
CA LEU A 180 0.67 14.79 -2.41
C LEU A 180 1.39 14.31 -1.14
N VAL A 181 1.23 15.03 -0.03
CA VAL A 181 1.86 14.70 1.26
C VAL A 181 1.30 13.41 1.84
N ASP A 182 -0.03 13.25 1.83
CA ASP A 182 -0.74 12.06 2.32
C ASP A 182 -0.40 10.79 1.53
N ARG A 183 0.13 10.94 0.31
CA ARG A 183 0.57 9.85 -0.57
C ARG A 183 2.09 9.67 -0.55
N ASP A 184 2.76 10.26 0.45
CA ASP A 184 4.21 10.20 0.66
C ASP A 184 5.02 10.68 -0.57
N ILE A 185 4.47 11.62 -1.37
CA ILE A 185 5.22 12.23 -2.46
C ILE A 185 6.27 13.18 -1.89
N PRO A 186 7.58 12.93 -2.09
CA PRO A 186 8.61 13.70 -1.41
C PRO A 186 8.67 15.16 -1.88
N ILE A 187 8.78 16.09 -0.93
CA ILE A 187 9.09 17.49 -1.22
C ILE A 187 10.59 17.61 -1.51
N LYS A 188 10.94 18.36 -2.57
CA LYS A 188 12.31 18.81 -2.85
C LYS A 188 12.73 19.76 -1.74
N MET A 189 13.61 19.33 -0.86
CA MET A 189 14.31 20.27 0.00
C MET A 189 15.18 21.16 -0.88
N TYR A 190 15.10 22.47 -0.69
CA TYR A 190 16.02 23.41 -1.32
C TYR A 190 17.42 23.10 -0.80
N ASP A 191 18.31 22.57 -1.64
CA ASP A 191 19.74 22.61 -1.35
C ASP A 191 20.22 24.05 -1.60
N GLU A 192 20.73 24.72 -0.58
CA GLU A 192 21.28 26.10 -0.63
C GLU A 192 22.32 26.27 -1.76
N SER A 193 22.92 25.19 -2.27
CA SER A 193 23.89 25.20 -3.37
C SER A 193 23.29 25.60 -4.73
N ASP A 194 21.98 25.45 -4.94
CA ASP A 194 21.35 25.86 -6.21
C ASP A 194 21.15 27.38 -6.30
N GLU A 195 21.12 28.07 -5.17
CA GLU A 195 21.08 29.54 -5.09
C GLU A 195 22.46 30.14 -5.45
N GLU A 196 23.56 29.53 -5.00
CA GLU A 196 24.92 29.95 -5.37
C GLU A 196 25.18 29.84 -6.89
N LEU A 197 24.66 28.82 -7.56
CA LEU A 197 24.79 28.65 -9.02
C LEU A 197 23.97 29.71 -9.81
N TRP A 198 22.80 30.09 -9.30
CA TRP A 198 21.98 31.16 -9.89
C TRP A 198 22.54 32.56 -9.62
N GLU A 199 23.22 32.77 -8.50
CA GLU A 199 23.88 34.05 -8.17
C GLU A 199 25.21 34.20 -8.96
N GLN A 200 25.99 33.12 -9.10
CA GLN A 200 27.23 33.12 -9.91
C GLN A 200 26.94 33.45 -11.38
N SER A 201 25.89 32.86 -11.97
CA SER A 201 25.50 33.16 -13.36
C SER A 201 25.01 34.60 -13.58
N ARG A 202 24.57 35.30 -12.52
CA ARG A 202 24.20 36.73 -12.57
C ARG A 202 25.39 37.67 -12.39
N THR A 203 26.48 37.20 -11.81
CA THR A 203 27.66 38.05 -11.50
C THR A 203 28.71 38.03 -12.62
N GLU A 204 28.55 37.14 -13.60
CA GLU A 204 29.44 37.01 -14.78
C GLU A 204 28.95 37.75 -16.04
N LEU A 205 27.95 38.64 -15.92
CA LEU A 205 27.49 39.58 -16.96
C LEU A 205 27.89 41.03 -16.64
#